data_AF-A0A1F9E0G5-F1
#
_entry.id   AF-A0A1F9E0G5-F1
#
_cell.length_a   1.000
_cell.length_b   1.000
_cell.length_c   1.000
_cell.angle_alpha   90.00
_cell.angle_beta   90.00
_cell.angle_gamma   90.00
#
_symmetry.space_group_name_H-M   'P 1'
#
loop_
_entity.id
_entity.type
_entity.pdbx_description
1 polymer ?
#
loop_
_entity_poly.entity_id
_entity_poly.type
_entity_poly.pdbx_seq_one_letter_code
_entity_poly.pdbx_strand_id
1 'polypeptide(L)'
;MAAKTEERIKALEIALNNEARERDFYLKHKERTTNALGKSMFASIASDEDEHYRRILVLHKRLKEEGKWPETVPIQVKGTEVKSILKNLVNSVDTSSKADLDDMEAVKTAIDFETQGEMFYNDLAQKVDNPVEKKFYEFLAQMEREHRLSLADTYEYFQDPAGWYRIKERHHIDGA
;
A
#
# COMPACT_ATOMS: atom_id res chain seq x y z
N MET A 1 -30.92 9.59 -3.16
CA MET A 1 -30.18 9.95 -1.93
C MET A 1 -29.92 8.69 -1.10
N ALA A 2 -30.93 8.00 -0.57
CA ALA A 2 -30.73 6.78 0.24
C ALA A 2 -29.96 5.65 -0.49
N ALA A 3 -30.30 5.35 -1.75
CA ALA A 3 -29.60 4.31 -2.53
C ALA A 3 -28.09 4.61 -2.71
N LYS A 4 -27.72 5.85 -3.07
CA LYS A 4 -26.31 6.26 -3.19
C LYS A 4 -25.55 6.16 -1.85
N THR A 5 -26.21 6.46 -0.72
CA THR A 5 -25.58 6.33 0.61
C THR A 5 -25.37 4.85 0.98
N GLU A 6 -26.31 3.97 0.64
CA GLU A 6 -26.17 2.53 0.87
C GLU A 6 -25.04 1.91 0.02
N GLU A 7 -24.94 2.31 -1.25
CA GLU A 7 -23.84 1.91 -2.15
C GLU A 7 -22.47 2.33 -1.60
N ARG A 8 -22.36 3.57 -1.11
CA ARG A 8 -21.14 4.07 -0.46
C ARG A 8 -20.79 3.29 0.79
N ILE A 9 -21.76 2.97 1.64
CA ILE A 9 -21.54 2.15 2.83
C ILE A 9 -20.99 0.79 2.44
N LYS A 10 -21.58 0.12 1.44
CA LYS A 10 -21.12 -1.17 0.93
C LYS A 10 -19.70 -1.10 0.37
N ALA A 11 -19.37 -0.05 -0.40
CA ALA A 11 -18.03 0.16 -0.92
C ALA A 11 -16.99 0.32 0.21
N LEU A 12 -17.32 1.10 1.25
CA LEU A 12 -16.45 1.25 2.42
C LEU A 12 -16.32 -0.04 3.24
N GLU A 13 -17.37 -0.85 3.35
CA GLU A 13 -17.30 -2.16 4.02
C GLU A 13 -16.42 -3.16 3.25
N ILE A 14 -16.46 -3.15 1.91
CA ILE A 14 -15.53 -3.93 1.08
C ILE A 14 -14.10 -3.46 1.30
N ALA A 15 -13.87 -2.14 1.26
CA ALA A 15 -12.57 -1.54 1.51
C ALA A 15 -12.01 -1.96 2.87
N LEU A 16 -12.77 -1.79 3.96
CA LEU A 16 -12.37 -2.21 5.32
C LEU A 16 -11.94 -3.68 5.40
N ASN A 17 -12.64 -4.57 4.68
CA ASN A 17 -12.29 -5.99 4.66
C ASN A 17 -11.01 -6.27 3.87
N ASN A 18 -10.72 -5.49 2.83
CA ASN A 18 -9.49 -5.59 2.06
C ASN A 18 -8.30 -5.11 2.89
N GLU A 19 -8.38 -3.89 3.42
CA GLU A 19 -7.34 -3.29 4.28
C GLU A 19 -6.97 -4.20 5.45
N ALA A 20 -7.97 -4.76 6.15
CA ALA A 20 -7.71 -5.66 7.27
C ALA A 20 -7.01 -6.95 6.86
N ARG A 21 -7.39 -7.53 5.71
CA ARG A 21 -6.81 -8.77 5.19
C ARG A 21 -5.36 -8.56 4.75
N GLU A 22 -5.09 -7.44 4.08
CA GLU A 22 -3.77 -7.07 3.59
C GLU A 22 -2.84 -6.76 4.77
N ARG A 23 -3.28 -5.95 5.74
CA ARG A 23 -2.57 -5.74 7.00
C ARG A 23 -2.20 -7.06 7.69
N ASP A 24 -3.16 -7.96 7.86
CA ASP A 24 -2.94 -9.22 8.58
C ASP A 24 -1.96 -10.13 7.81
N PHE A 25 -2.02 -10.13 6.47
CA PHE A 25 -1.04 -10.77 5.61
C PHE A 25 0.36 -10.20 5.85
N TYR A 26 0.51 -8.88 5.82
CA TYR A 26 1.80 -8.22 6.01
C TYR A 26 2.39 -8.46 7.39
N LEU A 27 1.58 -8.38 8.45
CA LEU A 27 2.03 -8.72 9.81
C LEU A 27 2.51 -10.16 9.91
N LYS A 28 1.79 -11.12 9.31
CA LYS A 28 2.20 -12.52 9.29
C LYS A 28 3.55 -12.72 8.59
N HIS A 29 3.73 -12.10 7.43
CA HIS A 29 4.96 -12.26 6.64
C HIS A 29 6.16 -11.52 7.22
N LYS A 30 5.93 -10.38 7.90
CA LYS A 30 6.93 -9.71 8.72
C LYS A 30 7.51 -10.64 9.80
N GLU A 31 6.67 -11.38 10.51
CA GLU A 31 7.13 -12.30 11.57
C GLU A 31 7.82 -13.55 11.01
N ARG A 32 7.42 -13.99 9.81
CA ARG A 32 7.99 -15.17 9.14
C ARG A 32 9.37 -14.90 8.56
N THR A 33 9.57 -13.77 7.89
CA THR A 33 10.79 -13.51 7.14
C THR A 33 12.01 -13.30 8.04
N THR A 34 13.15 -13.85 7.63
CA THR A 34 14.44 -13.63 8.29
C THR A 34 15.25 -12.52 7.60
N ASN A 35 14.88 -12.15 6.38
CA ASN A 35 15.51 -11.07 5.63
C ASN A 35 15.11 -9.71 6.23
N ALA A 36 16.11 -8.90 6.61
CA ALA A 36 15.88 -7.62 7.27
C ALA A 36 15.10 -6.61 6.41
N LEU A 37 15.39 -6.56 5.11
CA LEU A 37 14.66 -5.72 4.16
C LEU A 37 13.20 -6.15 4.04
N GLY A 38 12.94 -7.44 3.81
CA GLY A 38 11.58 -7.99 3.76
C GLY A 38 10.80 -7.70 5.04
N LYS A 39 11.43 -7.86 6.21
CA LYS A 39 10.82 -7.57 7.51
C LYS A 39 10.40 -6.12 7.64
N SER A 40 11.29 -5.17 7.35
CA SER A 40 11.00 -3.74 7.45
C SER A 40 9.98 -3.28 6.43
N MET A 41 10.05 -3.81 5.20
CA MET A 41 9.08 -3.53 4.15
C MET A 41 7.67 -4.00 4.55
N PHE A 42 7.50 -5.27 4.94
CA PHE A 42 6.20 -5.80 5.39
C PHE A 42 5.68 -5.06 6.63
N ALA A 43 6.56 -4.68 7.57
CA ALA A 43 6.16 -3.90 8.74
C ALA A 43 5.64 -2.51 8.38
N SER A 44 6.27 -1.85 7.41
CA SER A 44 5.88 -0.52 6.94
C SER A 44 4.52 -0.57 6.25
N ILE A 45 4.33 -1.48 5.29
CA ILE A 45 3.07 -1.59 4.55
C ILE A 45 1.94 -2.00 5.51
N ALA A 46 2.17 -2.94 6.44
CA ALA A 46 1.18 -3.25 7.48
C ALA A 46 0.76 -2.02 8.31
N SER A 47 1.66 -1.08 8.56
CA SER A 47 1.33 0.16 9.27
C SER A 47 0.50 1.10 8.41
N ASP A 48 0.79 1.16 7.11
CA ASP A 48 0.05 1.97 6.14
C ASP A 48 -1.38 1.42 5.97
N GLU A 49 -1.56 0.10 5.81
CA GLU A 49 -2.89 -0.54 5.73
C GLU A 49 -3.73 -0.35 7.00
N ASP A 50 -3.10 -0.36 8.19
CA ASP A 50 -3.81 -0.06 9.43
C ASP A 50 -4.27 1.41 9.48
N GLU A 51 -3.48 2.32 8.90
CA GLU A 51 -3.85 3.73 8.76
C GLU A 51 -5.01 3.90 7.77
N HIS A 52 -4.93 3.26 6.60
CA HIS A 52 -6.00 3.21 5.60
C HIS A 52 -7.31 2.71 6.22
N TYR A 53 -7.27 1.53 6.87
CA TYR A 53 -8.40 0.94 7.59
C TYR A 53 -9.04 1.92 8.57
N ARG A 54 -8.24 2.58 9.42
CA ARG A 54 -8.76 3.53 10.42
C ARG A 54 -9.44 4.73 9.77
N ARG A 55 -8.88 5.26 8.69
CA ARG A 55 -9.45 6.40 7.95
C ARG A 55 -10.80 6.02 7.35
N ILE A 56 -10.85 4.88 6.68
CA ILE A 56 -12.08 4.33 6.09
C ILE A 56 -13.11 4.04 7.17
N LEU A 57 -12.70 3.53 8.34
CA LEU A 57 -13.62 3.20 9.44
C LEU A 57 -14.26 4.46 10.04
N VAL A 58 -13.48 5.52 10.24
CA VAL A 58 -13.99 6.81 10.71
C VAL A 58 -15.00 7.36 9.71
N LEU A 59 -14.67 7.36 8.42
CA LEU A 59 -15.55 7.81 7.36
C LEU A 59 -16.84 6.98 7.26
N HIS A 60 -16.73 5.66 7.35
CA HIS A 60 -17.86 4.74 7.33
C HIS A 60 -18.84 4.98 8.50
N LYS A 61 -18.32 5.16 9.72
CA LYS A 61 -19.14 5.50 10.91
C LYS A 61 -19.87 6.82 10.70
N ARG A 62 -19.16 7.85 10.25
CA ARG A 62 -19.73 9.17 9.98
C ARG A 62 -20.82 9.13 8.92
N LEU A 63 -20.58 8.39 7.84
CA LEU A 63 -21.55 8.21 6.77
C LEU A 63 -22.81 7.48 7.25
N LYS A 64 -22.67 6.47 8.12
CA LYS A 64 -23.80 5.76 8.74
C LYS A 64 -24.64 6.66 9.66
N GLU A 65 -24.00 7.54 10.42
CA GLU A 65 -24.66 8.45 11.35
C GLU A 65 -25.31 9.65 10.65
N GLU A 66 -24.58 10.31 9.74
CA GLU A 66 -25.02 11.55 9.11
C GLU A 66 -25.78 11.32 7.79
N GLY A 67 -25.67 10.14 7.18
CA GLY A 67 -26.32 9.78 5.92
C GLY A 67 -25.76 10.48 4.68
N LYS A 68 -24.69 11.28 4.83
CA LYS A 68 -24.04 12.06 3.77
C LYS A 68 -22.52 11.95 3.85
N TRP A 69 -21.87 12.12 2.69
CA TRP A 69 -20.41 12.20 2.62
C TRP A 69 -19.94 13.51 3.29
N PRO A 70 -18.89 13.49 4.12
CA PRO A 70 -18.40 14.69 4.79
C PRO A 70 -17.80 15.68 3.78
N GLU A 71 -17.94 16.98 4.07
CA GLU A 71 -17.41 18.05 3.21
C GLU A 71 -15.88 18.10 3.20
N THR A 72 -15.25 17.55 4.24
CA THR A 72 -13.80 17.41 4.33
C THR A 72 -13.44 16.02 4.85
N VAL A 73 -12.40 15.44 4.25
CA VAL A 73 -11.72 14.25 4.78
C VAL A 73 -10.27 14.67 5.03
N PRO A 74 -9.73 14.49 6.24
CA PRO A 74 -8.35 14.86 6.52
C PRO A 74 -7.42 13.91 5.76
N ILE A 75 -7.00 14.30 4.55
CA ILE A 75 -5.95 13.62 3.78
C ILE A 75 -4.62 14.15 4.30
N GLN A 76 -4.05 13.50 5.32
CA GLN A 76 -2.67 13.82 5.71
C GLN A 76 -1.75 13.04 4.78
N VAL A 77 -0.87 13.76 4.09
CA VAL A 77 0.14 13.16 3.22
C VAL A 77 1.29 12.68 4.11
N LYS A 78 1.13 11.52 4.75
CA LYS A 78 2.29 10.67 4.98
C LYS A 78 2.39 9.82 3.73
N GLY A 79 3.37 10.11 2.87
CA GLY A 79 3.67 9.21 1.75
C GLY A 79 4.12 7.86 2.30
N THR A 80 4.11 6.81 1.47
CA THR A 80 4.65 5.54 1.92
C THR A 80 6.17 5.63 2.06
N GLU A 81 6.69 5.11 3.17
CA GLU A 81 8.13 5.13 3.47
C GLU A 81 8.86 3.90 2.91
N VAL A 82 8.18 2.99 2.20
CA VAL A 82 8.77 1.71 1.80
C VAL A 82 9.96 1.89 0.85
N LYS A 83 9.90 2.84 -0.08
CA LYS A 83 11.06 3.16 -0.96
C LYS A 83 12.26 3.69 -0.19
N SER A 84 12.00 4.53 0.83
CA SER A 84 13.07 5.10 1.65
C SER A 84 13.70 4.01 2.52
N ILE A 85 12.89 3.09 3.06
CA ILE A 85 13.32 1.90 3.80
C ILE A 85 14.22 1.01 2.93
N LEU A 86 13.82 0.70 1.70
CA LEU A 86 14.64 -0.08 0.77
C LEU A 86 16.01 0.57 0.57
N LYS A 87 16.03 1.86 0.20
CA LYS A 87 17.27 2.61 -0.03
C LYS A 87 18.15 2.63 1.23
N ASN A 88 17.57 2.84 2.40
CA ASN A 88 18.33 2.94 3.65
C ASN A 88 18.92 1.60 4.08
N LEU A 89 18.14 0.51 4.03
CA LEU A 89 18.59 -0.81 4.47
C LEU A 89 19.64 -1.41 3.55
N VAL A 90 19.46 -1.27 2.24
CA VAL A 90 20.42 -1.73 1.23
C VAL A 90 21.78 -1.04 1.40
N ASN A 91 21.81 0.23 1.85
CA ASN A 91 23.04 0.98 2.10
C ASN A 91 23.66 0.75 3.50
N SER A 92 22.93 0.20 4.47
CA SER A 92 23.33 0.18 5.88
C SER A 92 23.48 -1.19 6.52
N VAL A 93 22.95 -2.25 5.89
CA VAL A 93 22.95 -3.60 6.44
C VAL A 93 23.73 -4.53 5.53
N ASP A 94 24.45 -5.49 6.12
CA ASP A 94 24.92 -6.66 5.38
C ASP A 94 23.71 -7.49 4.93
N THR A 95 23.29 -7.29 3.69
CA THR A 95 22.14 -8.00 3.08
C THR A 95 22.48 -9.45 2.70
N SER A 96 23.48 -10.06 3.36
CA SER A 96 23.96 -11.42 3.11
C SER A 96 22.89 -12.49 3.37
N SER A 97 21.86 -12.18 4.17
CA SER A 97 20.68 -13.03 4.36
C SER A 97 19.79 -12.98 3.12
N LYS A 98 19.95 -14.00 2.25
CA LYS A 98 19.10 -14.16 1.06
C LYS A 98 17.65 -14.37 1.46
N ALA A 99 16.74 -13.71 0.73
CA ALA A 99 15.32 -14.06 0.77
C ALA A 99 15.14 -15.51 0.34
N ASP A 100 14.24 -16.23 1.02
CA ASP A 100 13.88 -17.60 0.63
C ASP A 100 12.77 -17.59 -0.45
N LEU A 101 12.43 -18.77 -0.97
CA LEU A 101 11.37 -18.89 -2.00
C LEU A 101 10.01 -18.40 -1.48
N ASP A 102 9.73 -18.66 -0.21
CA ASP A 102 8.48 -18.24 0.43
C ASP A 102 8.41 -16.70 0.56
N ASP A 103 9.55 -16.01 0.76
CA ASP A 103 9.65 -14.55 0.80
C ASP A 103 9.33 -13.99 -0.59
N MET A 104 9.87 -14.60 -1.64
CA MET A 104 9.60 -14.19 -3.02
C MET A 104 8.13 -14.39 -3.39
N GLU A 105 7.53 -15.53 -3.04
CA GLU A 105 6.10 -15.79 -3.29
C GLU A 105 5.19 -14.86 -2.45
N ALA A 106 5.60 -14.52 -1.22
CA ALA A 106 4.90 -13.54 -0.41
C ALA A 106 4.91 -12.14 -1.05
N VAL A 107 6.06 -11.71 -1.57
CA VAL A 107 6.16 -10.42 -2.28
C VAL A 107 5.34 -10.42 -3.56
N LYS A 108 5.30 -11.51 -4.33
CA LYS A 108 4.40 -11.61 -5.50
C LYS A 108 2.92 -11.47 -5.11
N THR A 109 2.51 -12.18 -4.06
CA THR A 109 1.13 -12.11 -3.56
C THR A 109 0.79 -10.69 -3.10
N ALA A 110 1.73 -10.02 -2.42
CA ALA A 110 1.59 -8.62 -2.03
C ALA A 110 1.43 -7.69 -3.25
N ILE A 111 2.24 -7.87 -4.30
CA ILE A 111 2.10 -7.10 -5.55
C ILE A 111 0.69 -7.26 -6.14
N ASP A 112 0.14 -8.48 -6.11
CA ASP A 112 -1.22 -8.73 -6.60
C ASP A 112 -2.29 -8.05 -5.73
N PHE A 113 -2.13 -8.04 -4.39
CA PHE A 113 -3.01 -7.31 -3.49
C PHE A 113 -3.00 -5.80 -3.79
N GLU A 114 -1.82 -5.19 -3.82
CA GLU A 114 -1.70 -3.75 -4.10
C GLU A 114 -2.21 -3.37 -5.50
N THR A 115 -2.03 -4.27 -6.48
CA THR A 115 -2.61 -4.07 -7.82
C THR A 115 -4.13 -4.06 -7.76
N GLN A 116 -4.73 -4.99 -7.03
CA GLN A 116 -6.19 -5.06 -6.87
C GLN A 116 -6.73 -3.87 -6.06
N GLY A 117 -6.04 -3.45 -5.01
CA GLY A 117 -6.35 -2.26 -4.22
C GLY A 117 -6.32 -0.98 -5.07
N GLU A 118 -5.21 -0.76 -5.80
CA GLU A 118 -5.07 0.38 -6.73
C GLU A 118 -6.21 0.40 -7.76
N MET A 119 -6.52 -0.74 -8.39
CA MET A 119 -7.60 -0.83 -9.38
C MET A 119 -8.97 -0.57 -8.74
N PHE A 120 -9.23 -1.12 -7.56
CA PHE A 120 -10.48 -0.96 -6.84
C PHE A 120 -10.75 0.51 -6.49
N TYR A 121 -9.76 1.21 -5.92
CA TYR A 121 -9.93 2.62 -5.56
C TYR A 121 -10.01 3.54 -6.79
N ASN A 122 -9.27 3.25 -7.86
CA ASN A 122 -9.42 3.99 -9.12
C ASN A 122 -10.83 3.82 -9.71
N ASP A 123 -11.39 2.61 -9.68
CA ASP A 123 -12.74 2.34 -10.16
C ASP A 123 -13.81 3.08 -9.33
N LEU A 124 -13.66 3.11 -8.00
CA LEU A 124 -14.52 3.92 -7.12
C LEU A 124 -14.41 5.41 -7.43
N ALA A 125 -13.19 5.94 -7.60
CA ALA A 125 -12.95 7.34 -7.93
C ALA A 125 -13.59 7.76 -9.27
N GLN A 126 -13.66 6.85 -10.24
CA GLN A 126 -14.28 7.08 -11.55
C GLN A 126 -15.81 7.13 -11.49
N LYS A 127 -16.43 6.45 -10.51
CA LYS A 127 -17.89 6.25 -10.42
C LYS A 127 -18.61 7.28 -9.54
N VAL A 128 -17.87 8.18 -8.90
CA VAL A 128 -18.42 9.13 -7.93
C VAL A 128 -18.42 10.56 -8.47
N ASP A 129 -19.55 11.25 -8.27
CA ASP A 129 -19.70 12.66 -8.69
C ASP A 129 -19.14 13.64 -7.64
N ASN A 130 -19.08 13.21 -6.37
CA ASN A 130 -18.68 14.09 -5.28
C ASN A 130 -17.15 14.30 -5.33
N PRO A 131 -16.66 15.55 -5.43
CA PRO A 131 -15.23 15.81 -5.60
C PRO A 131 -14.38 15.47 -4.36
N VAL A 132 -14.97 15.50 -3.16
CA VAL A 132 -14.29 15.13 -1.90
C VAL A 132 -14.16 13.62 -1.81
N GLU A 133 -15.21 12.89 -2.17
CA GLU A 133 -15.21 11.43 -2.29
C GLU A 133 -14.23 10.93 -3.33
N LYS A 134 -14.24 11.56 -4.51
CA LYS A 134 -13.29 11.25 -5.59
C LYS A 134 -11.85 11.40 -5.12
N LYS A 135 -11.49 12.55 -4.52
CA LYS A 135 -10.13 12.80 -4.01
C LYS A 135 -9.71 11.81 -2.94
N PHE A 136 -10.64 11.34 -2.11
CA PHE A 136 -10.34 10.34 -1.09
C PHE A 136 -9.95 9.00 -1.73
N TYR A 137 -10.69 8.53 -2.72
CA TYR A 137 -10.34 7.29 -3.43
C TYR A 137 -9.10 7.44 -4.32
N GLU A 138 -8.90 8.60 -4.98
CA GLU A 138 -7.66 8.88 -5.71
C GLU A 138 -6.43 8.86 -4.79
N PHE A 139 -6.58 9.35 -3.56
CA PHE A 139 -5.52 9.28 -2.55
C PHE A 139 -5.18 7.84 -2.16
N LEU A 140 -6.17 7.00 -1.84
CA LEU A 140 -5.93 5.59 -1.53
C LEU A 140 -5.32 4.85 -2.71
N ALA A 141 -5.85 5.04 -3.92
CA ALA A 141 -5.29 4.45 -5.14
C ALA A 141 -3.81 4.85 -5.36
N GLN A 142 -3.44 6.08 -5.03
CA GLN A 142 -2.06 6.52 -5.10
C GLN A 142 -1.17 5.80 -4.08
N MET A 143 -1.65 5.59 -2.86
CA MET A 143 -0.91 4.86 -1.82
C MET A 143 -0.64 3.40 -2.23
N GLU A 144 -1.68 2.66 -2.67
CA GLU A 144 -1.51 1.26 -3.10
C GLU A 144 -0.57 1.16 -4.30
N ARG A 145 -0.63 2.14 -5.20
CA ARG A 145 0.31 2.22 -6.32
C ARG A 145 1.75 2.38 -5.83
N GLU A 146 1.99 3.21 -4.82
CA GLU A 146 3.32 3.40 -4.25
C GLU A 146 3.82 2.15 -3.53
N HIS A 147 2.96 1.42 -2.81
CA HIS A 147 3.28 0.12 -2.23
C HIS A 147 3.63 -0.91 -3.30
N ARG A 148 2.79 -1.07 -4.32
CA ARG A 148 3.01 -1.98 -5.46
C ARG A 148 4.36 -1.74 -6.12
N LEU A 149 4.71 -0.48 -6.40
CA LEU A 149 5.99 -0.13 -7.00
C LEU A 149 7.17 -0.45 -6.08
N SER A 150 7.00 -0.29 -4.77
CA SER A 150 8.05 -0.59 -3.79
C SER A 150 8.25 -2.09 -3.60
N LEU A 151 7.17 -2.87 -3.66
CA LEU A 151 7.19 -4.33 -3.64
C LEU A 151 7.82 -4.88 -4.93
N ALA A 152 7.49 -4.32 -6.09
CA ALA A 152 8.13 -4.68 -7.35
C ALA A 152 9.65 -4.43 -7.30
N ASP A 153 10.07 -3.29 -6.77
CA ASP A 153 11.50 -2.96 -6.59
C ASP A 153 12.19 -3.95 -5.63
N THR A 154 11.50 -4.33 -4.55
CA THR A 154 12.00 -5.34 -3.59
C THR A 154 12.08 -6.73 -4.21
N TYR A 155 11.11 -7.11 -5.05
CA TYR A 155 11.12 -8.38 -5.77
C TYR A 155 12.30 -8.47 -6.73
N GLU A 156 12.56 -7.43 -7.51
CA GLU A 156 13.73 -7.34 -8.38
C GLU A 156 15.03 -7.46 -7.59
N TYR A 157 15.10 -6.77 -6.44
CA TYR A 157 16.24 -6.88 -5.54
C TYR A 157 16.44 -8.30 -5.00
N PHE A 158 15.38 -9.00 -4.58
CA PHE A 158 15.48 -10.39 -4.12
C PHE A 158 15.92 -11.35 -5.24
N GLN A 159 15.54 -11.07 -6.49
CA GLN A 159 15.86 -11.93 -7.63
C GLN A 159 17.31 -11.78 -8.10
N ASP A 160 17.81 -10.55 -8.26
CA ASP A 160 19.21 -10.28 -8.63
C ASP A 160 19.70 -9.00 -7.94
N PRO A 161 20.20 -9.10 -6.69
CA PRO A 161 20.72 -7.93 -5.97
C PRO A 161 21.81 -7.21 -6.76
N ALA A 162 22.72 -7.95 -7.40
CA ALA A 162 23.83 -7.36 -8.15
C ALA A 162 23.36 -6.62 -9.41
N GLY A 163 22.36 -7.16 -10.11
CA GLY A 163 21.71 -6.49 -11.24
C GLY A 163 20.94 -5.26 -10.84
N TRP A 164 20.19 -5.35 -9.74
CA TRP A 164 19.47 -4.23 -9.16
C TRP A 164 20.41 -3.06 -8.85
N TYR A 165 21.53 -3.30 -8.18
CA TYR A 165 22.55 -2.26 -7.93
C TYR A 165 23.07 -1.63 -9.22
N ARG A 166 23.43 -2.43 -10.23
CA ARG A 166 23.94 -1.91 -11.52
C ARG A 166 22.96 -0.98 -12.21
N ILE A 167 21.66 -1.28 -12.16
CA ILE A 167 20.62 -0.44 -12.77
C ILE A 167 20.42 0.83 -11.95
N LYS A 168 20.30 0.71 -10.63
CA LYS A 168 20.03 1.85 -9.75
C LYS A 168 21.20 2.81 -9.65
N GLU A 169 22.45 2.33 -9.65
CA GLU A 169 23.64 3.20 -9.69
C GLU A 169 23.73 3.97 -11.01
N ARG A 170 23.45 3.35 -12.17
CA ARG A 170 23.47 4.04 -13.46
C ARG A 170 22.49 5.21 -13.53
N HIS A 171 21.28 5.04 -13.01
CA HIS A 171 20.29 6.13 -12.95
C HIS A 171 20.71 7.30 -12.04
N HIS A 172 21.70 7.13 -11.15
CA HIS A 172 22.25 8.23 -10.36
C HIS A 172 23.41 8.97 -11.07
N ILE A 173 23.99 8.42 -12.14
CA ILE A 173 25.17 8.98 -12.82
C ILE A 173 24.80 9.85 -14.03
N ASP A 174 23.62 9.65 -14.63
CA ASP A 174 23.18 10.40 -15.84
C ASP A 174 22.47 11.75 -15.52
N GLY A 175 22.71 12.33 -14.35
CA GLY A 175 22.07 13.56 -13.86
C GLY A 175 23.03 14.71 -13.57
N ALA A 176 24.06 14.91 -14.39
CA ALA A 176 24.98 16.05 -14.35
C ALA A 176 24.79 16.98 -15.55
#